data_AF-A0A2V6CBY9-F1
#
_entry.id   AF-A0A2V6CBY9-F1
#
_cell.length_a   1.000
_cell.length_b   1.000
_cell.length_c   1.000
_cell.angle_alpha   90.00
_cell.angle_beta   90.00
_cell.angle_gamma   90.00
#
_symmetry.space_group_name_H-M   'P 1'
#
loop_
_entity.id
_entity.type
_entity.pdbx_description
1 polymer ?
#
loop_
_entity_poly.entity_id
_entity_poly.type
_entity_poly.pdbx_seq_one_letter_code
_entity_poly.pdbx_strand_id
1 'polypeptide(L)'
;MSSPDKIKAIVLTCDRYRATTEHVIFQYGRLWPEHPFVFHVPYQELGGVDTERVRYLTSPSDIKGTVLHLLADIDDEEWIYWCVDDKYPIQLVTDKIASLISHAMRSPEVDGFLFCRCRATLTNPKLTLYPRKVKNPFGDVYFERRAWFQIWIHQLLRAKVLRYLFTHLPDRIPSAKVMDELKDDVPKLPEHRLFVTEENFAVFGESTRRGVITQNCYESMMAAGIELPEWFRHPNGEHVTLGEL
;
A
#
# COMPACT_ATOMS: atom_id res chain seq x y z
N MET A 1 -23.82 -1.69 -16.05
CA MET A 1 -22.81 -1.32 -15.03
C MET A 1 -21.50 -1.24 -15.78
N SER A 2 -20.89 -0.05 -15.92
CA SER A 2 -19.56 0.05 -16.54
C SER A 2 -18.58 -0.74 -15.67
N SER A 3 -17.67 -1.47 -16.29
CA SER A 3 -16.53 -2.05 -15.58
C SER A 3 -15.87 -0.90 -14.78
N PRO A 4 -15.58 -1.07 -13.49
CA PRO A 4 -14.79 -0.06 -12.78
C PRO A 4 -13.47 0.10 -13.52
N ASP A 5 -13.08 1.35 -13.79
CA ASP A 5 -11.79 1.64 -14.40
C ASP A 5 -10.71 0.90 -13.62
N LYS A 6 -9.92 0.08 -14.32
CA LYS A 6 -8.84 -0.70 -13.70
C LYS A 6 -7.83 0.27 -13.07
N ILE A 7 -7.46 0.02 -11.81
CA ILE A 7 -6.51 0.87 -11.07
C ILE A 7 -5.15 0.18 -11.07
N LYS A 8 -4.10 0.88 -11.52
CA LYS A 8 -2.72 0.38 -11.45
C LYS A 8 -2.29 0.30 -9.99
N ALA A 9 -1.94 -0.89 -9.51
CA ALA A 9 -1.40 -1.09 -8.18
C ALA A 9 0.13 -1.16 -8.24
N ILE A 10 0.81 -0.14 -7.76
CA ILE A 10 2.28 -0.06 -7.74
C ILE A 10 2.77 -0.85 -6.53
N VAL A 11 3.49 -1.94 -6.78
CA VAL A 11 4.02 -2.81 -5.74
C VAL A 11 5.46 -2.43 -5.43
N LEU A 12 5.73 -1.99 -4.20
CA LEU A 12 7.08 -1.87 -3.68
C LEU A 12 7.57 -3.26 -3.26
N THR A 13 8.43 -3.83 -4.09
CA THR A 13 9.04 -5.15 -3.88
C THR A 13 10.34 -5.28 -4.68
N CYS A 14 11.00 -6.41 -4.53
CA CYS A 14 12.07 -6.89 -5.39
C CYS A 14 12.05 -8.43 -5.44
N ASP A 15 12.89 -9.02 -6.29
CA ASP A 15 12.90 -10.47 -6.52
C ASP A 15 12.99 -11.33 -5.26
N ARG A 16 13.76 -10.86 -4.26
CA ARG A 16 13.91 -11.53 -2.95
C ARG A 16 12.56 -11.72 -2.21
N TYR A 17 11.58 -10.87 -2.49
CA TYR A 17 10.29 -10.85 -1.81
C TYR A 17 9.14 -11.32 -2.71
N ARG A 18 9.45 -12.02 -3.82
CA ARG A 18 8.46 -12.55 -4.75
C ARG A 18 7.34 -13.34 -4.07
N ALA A 19 7.69 -14.24 -3.15
CA ALA A 19 6.69 -15.06 -2.44
C ALA A 19 5.71 -14.20 -1.62
N THR A 20 6.19 -13.15 -0.96
CA THR A 20 5.32 -12.21 -0.23
C THR A 20 4.47 -11.37 -1.19
N THR A 21 4.99 -10.96 -2.35
CA THR A 21 4.18 -10.30 -3.38
C THR A 21 3.05 -11.19 -3.90
N GLU A 22 3.36 -12.45 -4.20
CA GLU A 22 2.36 -13.43 -4.63
C GLU A 22 1.28 -13.62 -3.56
N HIS A 23 1.67 -13.65 -2.28
CA HIS A 23 0.74 -13.70 -1.16
C HIS A 23 -0.16 -12.46 -1.08
N VAL A 24 0.38 -11.26 -1.26
CA VAL A 24 -0.43 -10.02 -1.33
C VAL A 24 -1.49 -10.13 -2.41
N ILE A 25 -1.10 -10.48 -3.63
CA ILE A 25 -1.99 -10.59 -4.79
C ILE A 25 -3.05 -11.67 -4.53
N PHE A 26 -2.64 -12.83 -4.01
CA PHE A 26 -3.54 -13.92 -3.63
C PHE A 26 -4.58 -13.46 -2.60
N GLN A 27 -4.17 -12.72 -1.57
CA GLN A 27 -5.09 -12.27 -0.52
C GLN A 27 -6.12 -11.26 -1.05
N TYR A 28 -5.73 -10.34 -1.94
CA TYR A 28 -6.70 -9.49 -2.62
C TYR A 28 -7.68 -10.30 -3.47
N GLY A 29 -7.21 -11.24 -4.28
CA GLY A 29 -8.07 -12.10 -5.10
C GLY A 29 -9.03 -12.96 -4.25
N ARG A 30 -8.58 -13.44 -3.09
CA ARG A 30 -9.38 -14.23 -2.16
C ARG A 30 -10.44 -13.41 -1.43
N LEU A 31 -10.06 -12.23 -0.92
CA LEU A 31 -10.93 -11.38 -0.11
C LEU A 31 -11.85 -10.49 -0.94
N TRP A 32 -11.44 -10.12 -2.15
CA TRP A 32 -12.17 -9.26 -3.06
C TRP A 32 -11.95 -9.68 -4.53
N PRO A 33 -12.59 -10.78 -4.99
CA PRO A 33 -12.35 -11.32 -6.34
C PRO A 33 -12.50 -10.30 -7.49
N GLU A 34 -13.42 -9.35 -7.32
CA GLU A 34 -13.73 -8.30 -8.28
C GLU A 34 -13.01 -6.96 -8.00
N HIS A 35 -11.91 -6.97 -7.23
CA HIS A 35 -11.14 -5.75 -6.97
C HIS A 35 -10.73 -5.06 -8.28
N PRO A 36 -10.58 -3.72 -8.34
CA PRO A 36 -10.23 -3.03 -9.59
C PRO A 36 -8.74 -3.09 -9.92
N PHE A 37 -7.90 -3.64 -9.04
CA PHE A 37 -6.45 -3.56 -9.15
C PHE A 37 -5.85 -4.40 -10.28
N VAL A 38 -4.83 -3.82 -10.94
CA VAL A 38 -3.84 -4.50 -11.79
C VAL A 38 -2.48 -4.27 -11.15
N PHE A 39 -1.88 -5.33 -10.60
CA PHE A 39 -0.61 -5.25 -9.88
C PHE A 39 0.57 -5.11 -10.85
N HIS A 40 1.27 -3.98 -10.76
CA HIS A 40 2.50 -3.69 -11.45
C HIS A 40 3.66 -4.12 -10.55
N VAL A 41 4.20 -5.31 -10.84
CA VAL A 41 5.22 -5.96 -10.03
C VAL A 41 6.59 -5.73 -10.68
N PRO A 42 7.48 -4.94 -10.04
CA PRO A 42 8.85 -4.80 -10.51
C PRO A 42 9.62 -6.11 -10.38
N TYR A 43 10.56 -6.35 -11.28
CA TYR A 43 11.53 -7.44 -11.17
C TYR A 43 12.87 -7.06 -11.79
N GLN A 44 13.94 -7.76 -11.36
CA GLN A 44 15.28 -7.61 -11.92
C GLN A 44 15.62 -8.81 -12.80
N GLU A 45 15.44 -10.01 -12.26
CA GLU A 45 15.77 -11.30 -12.87
C GLU A 45 14.55 -12.24 -12.88
N LEU A 46 13.75 -12.22 -11.81
CA LEU A 46 12.59 -13.10 -11.64
C LEU A 46 11.33 -12.50 -12.27
N GLY A 47 11.22 -12.56 -13.59
CA GLY A 47 10.01 -12.17 -14.31
C GLY A 47 8.77 -13.01 -13.96
N GLY A 48 7.75 -12.93 -14.81
CA GLY A 48 6.55 -13.75 -14.64
C GLY A 48 5.65 -13.65 -15.87
N VAL A 49 4.55 -14.40 -15.85
CA VAL A 49 3.57 -14.36 -16.93
C VAL A 49 2.55 -13.28 -16.61
N ASP A 50 2.44 -12.32 -17.53
CA ASP A 50 1.43 -11.27 -17.48
C ASP A 50 0.01 -11.86 -17.54
N THR A 51 -0.89 -11.32 -16.71
CA THR A 51 -2.30 -11.72 -16.64
C THR A 51 -3.22 -10.51 -16.71
N GLU A 52 -4.53 -10.67 -16.67
CA GLU A 52 -5.44 -9.52 -16.61
C GLU A 52 -5.32 -8.67 -15.33
N ARG A 53 -4.68 -9.24 -14.29
CA ARG A 53 -4.55 -8.67 -12.94
C ARG A 53 -3.11 -8.41 -12.53
N VAL A 54 -2.12 -8.86 -13.29
CA VAL A 54 -0.69 -8.72 -12.96
C VAL A 54 0.10 -8.35 -14.21
N ARG A 55 1.00 -7.38 -14.07
CA ARG A 55 1.97 -6.94 -15.06
C ARG A 55 3.36 -6.99 -14.42
N TYR A 56 4.26 -7.77 -15.01
CA TYR A 56 5.65 -7.83 -14.57
C TYR A 56 6.48 -6.82 -15.37
N LEU A 57 7.15 -5.91 -14.67
CA LEU A 57 7.91 -4.83 -15.29
C LEU A 57 9.37 -4.92 -14.85
N THR A 58 10.30 -4.98 -15.81
CA THR A 58 11.73 -4.88 -15.50
C THR A 58 11.99 -3.53 -14.84
N SER A 59 12.78 -3.49 -13.77
CA SER A 59 13.13 -2.23 -13.11
C SER A 59 14.59 -2.21 -12.63
N PRO A 60 15.14 -1.03 -12.32
CA PRO A 60 16.37 -0.91 -11.53
C PRO A 60 16.26 -1.69 -10.21
N SER A 61 17.39 -2.00 -9.59
CA SER A 61 17.43 -2.74 -8.32
C SER A 61 17.34 -1.84 -7.08
N ASP A 62 17.57 -0.53 -7.23
CA ASP A 62 17.46 0.42 -6.12
C ASP A 62 15.99 0.84 -5.90
N ILE A 63 15.64 1.11 -4.65
CA ILE A 63 14.25 1.37 -4.24
C ILE A 63 13.68 2.61 -4.93
N LYS A 64 14.44 3.71 -5.02
CA LYS A 64 13.99 4.97 -5.62
C LYS A 64 13.81 4.82 -7.13
N GLY A 65 14.82 4.29 -7.81
CA GLY A 65 14.83 4.00 -9.23
C GLY A 65 13.70 3.06 -9.63
N THR A 66 13.43 2.03 -8.83
CA THR A 66 12.29 1.12 -9.04
C THR A 66 10.96 1.87 -9.05
N VAL A 67 10.65 2.62 -7.99
CA VAL A 67 9.35 3.30 -7.87
C VAL A 67 9.19 4.37 -8.94
N LEU A 68 10.22 5.18 -9.20
CA LEU A 68 10.17 6.21 -10.25
C LEU A 68 10.07 5.60 -11.65
N HIS A 69 10.68 4.43 -11.89
CA HIS A 69 10.53 3.70 -13.15
C HIS A 69 9.09 3.21 -13.36
N LEU A 70 8.46 2.62 -12.34
CA LEU A 70 7.06 2.17 -12.41
C LEU A 70 6.07 3.32 -12.62
N LEU A 71 6.43 4.53 -12.18
CA LEU A 71 5.63 5.74 -12.34
C LEU A 71 5.95 6.52 -13.63
N ALA A 72 6.96 6.14 -14.42
CA ALA A 72 7.49 6.98 -15.49
C ALA A 72 6.42 7.40 -16.51
N ASP A 73 5.55 6.46 -16.89
CA ASP A 73 4.49 6.65 -17.89
C ASP A 73 3.08 6.80 -17.27
N ILE A 74 3.01 7.14 -15.98
CA ILE A 74 1.76 7.37 -15.26
C ILE A 74 1.55 8.87 -15.08
N ASP A 75 0.41 9.39 -15.53
CA ASP A 75 0.07 10.80 -15.34
C ASP A 75 -0.02 11.14 -13.85
N ASP A 76 0.45 12.32 -13.47
CA ASP A 76 0.52 12.76 -12.08
C ASP A 76 -0.85 12.80 -11.37
N GLU A 77 -1.91 13.04 -12.14
CA GLU A 77 -3.29 13.06 -11.66
C GLU A 77 -3.97 11.68 -11.72
N GLU A 78 -3.35 10.68 -12.37
CA GLU A 78 -3.87 9.32 -12.42
C GLU A 78 -3.88 8.69 -11.01
N TRP A 79 -4.97 7.99 -10.71
CA TRP A 79 -5.12 7.25 -9.47
C TRP A 79 -4.41 5.91 -9.55
N ILE A 80 -3.55 5.66 -8.56
CA ILE A 80 -2.85 4.41 -8.34
C ILE A 80 -3.23 3.83 -6.98
N TYR A 81 -3.02 2.53 -6.83
CA TYR A 81 -3.07 1.88 -5.54
C TYR A 81 -1.64 1.56 -5.09
N TRP A 82 -1.22 2.10 -3.96
CA TRP A 82 0.10 1.86 -3.41
C TRP A 82 0.09 0.60 -2.56
N CYS A 83 0.96 -0.37 -2.89
CA CYS A 83 1.09 -1.64 -2.18
C CYS A 83 2.55 -1.87 -1.78
N VAL A 84 2.79 -2.29 -0.54
CA VAL A 84 4.12 -2.69 -0.07
C VAL A 84 4.05 -4.16 0.29
N ASP A 85 4.96 -4.97 -0.23
CA ASP A 85 4.97 -6.43 -0.04
C ASP A 85 5.14 -6.87 1.43
N ASP A 86 5.51 -5.95 2.32
CA ASP A 86 5.59 -6.15 3.76
C ASP A 86 4.22 -6.16 4.47
N LYS A 87 3.11 -5.96 3.74
CA LYS A 87 1.73 -6.01 4.27
C LYS A 87 0.80 -6.75 3.33
N TYR A 88 -0.19 -7.46 3.88
CA TYR A 88 -1.21 -8.16 3.11
C TYR A 88 -2.59 -7.99 3.76
N PRO A 89 -3.70 -7.91 2.99
CA PRO A 89 -5.02 -7.77 3.57
C PRO A 89 -5.44 -9.08 4.26
N ILE A 90 -6.03 -8.95 5.45
CA ILE A 90 -6.64 -10.06 6.21
C ILE A 90 -8.16 -9.94 6.19
N GLN A 91 -8.68 -8.71 6.28
CA GLN A 91 -10.11 -8.41 6.20
C GLN A 91 -10.34 -7.14 5.39
N LEU A 92 -11.39 -7.12 4.59
CA LEU A 92 -11.80 -5.99 3.76
C LEU A 92 -13.32 -5.86 3.80
N VAL A 93 -13.84 -4.67 4.13
CA VAL A 93 -15.26 -4.32 3.95
C VAL A 93 -15.42 -3.83 2.51
N THR A 94 -15.47 -4.76 1.57
CA THR A 94 -15.28 -4.52 0.13
C THR A 94 -16.24 -3.50 -0.46
N ASP A 95 -17.54 -3.59 -0.17
CA ASP A 95 -18.55 -2.64 -0.68
C ASP A 95 -18.29 -1.22 -0.19
N LYS A 96 -17.86 -1.09 1.08
CA LYS A 96 -17.49 0.20 1.66
C LYS A 96 -16.23 0.74 1.01
N ILE A 97 -15.18 -0.07 0.87
CA ILE A 97 -13.93 0.34 0.19
C ILE A 97 -14.22 0.77 -1.25
N ALA A 98 -15.04 0.03 -2.00
CA ALA A 98 -15.39 0.38 -3.37
C ALA A 98 -16.12 1.73 -3.46
N SER A 99 -17.08 1.98 -2.57
CA SER A 99 -17.77 3.28 -2.46
C SER A 99 -16.79 4.41 -2.13
N LEU A 100 -15.87 4.18 -1.19
CA LEU A 100 -14.86 5.15 -0.77
C LEU A 100 -13.85 5.47 -1.88
N ILE A 101 -13.38 4.47 -2.63
CA ILE A 101 -12.53 4.66 -3.81
C ILE A 101 -13.27 5.51 -4.85
N SER A 102 -14.51 5.12 -5.18
CA SER A 102 -15.33 5.86 -6.15
C SER A 102 -15.57 7.32 -5.73
N HIS A 103 -15.75 7.56 -4.43
CA HIS A 103 -15.88 8.92 -3.90
C HIS A 103 -14.55 9.68 -4.02
N ALA A 104 -13.45 9.13 -3.52
CA ALA A 104 -12.14 9.77 -3.56
C ALA A 104 -11.72 10.16 -4.98
N MET A 105 -11.94 9.27 -5.97
CA MET A 105 -11.61 9.54 -7.37
C MET A 105 -12.40 10.69 -8.01
N ARG A 106 -13.56 11.04 -7.44
CA ARG A 106 -14.41 12.15 -7.89
C ARG A 106 -14.21 13.43 -7.07
N SER A 107 -13.44 13.36 -5.99
CA SER A 107 -13.20 14.49 -5.09
C SER A 107 -11.89 15.19 -5.49
N PRO A 108 -11.94 16.41 -6.07
CA PRO A 108 -10.74 17.11 -6.51
C PRO A 108 -9.82 17.50 -5.33
N GLU A 109 -10.36 17.58 -4.12
CA GLU A 109 -9.62 17.87 -2.90
C GLU A 109 -8.88 16.69 -2.24
N VAL A 110 -8.94 15.49 -2.82
CA VAL A 110 -8.29 14.28 -2.29
C VAL A 110 -7.17 13.84 -3.22
N ASP A 111 -5.98 13.59 -2.66
CA ASP A 111 -4.83 13.06 -3.40
C ASP A 111 -4.35 11.73 -2.83
N GLY A 112 -4.87 11.32 -1.67
CA GLY A 112 -4.58 10.01 -1.12
C GLY A 112 -5.52 9.62 0.00
N PHE A 113 -5.78 8.32 0.11
CA PHE A 113 -6.82 7.83 1.00
C PHE A 113 -6.53 6.43 1.55
N LEU A 114 -6.44 6.36 2.88
CA LEU A 114 -6.15 5.16 3.66
C LEU A 114 -7.41 4.69 4.40
N PHE A 115 -7.76 3.41 4.23
CA PHE A 115 -8.95 2.77 4.84
C PHE A 115 -8.68 2.06 6.18
N CYS A 116 -7.47 2.21 6.71
CA CYS A 116 -7.00 1.56 7.93
C CYS A 116 -6.21 2.56 8.79
N ARG A 117 -6.87 3.15 9.77
CA ARG A 117 -6.29 3.98 10.82
C ARG A 117 -5.69 3.11 11.93
N CYS A 118 -4.39 3.25 12.16
CA CYS A 118 -3.69 2.49 13.20
C CYS A 118 -2.41 3.21 13.65
N ARG A 119 -1.65 2.62 14.57
CA ARG A 119 -0.34 3.15 15.04
C ARG A 119 -0.45 4.66 15.36
N ALA A 120 0.48 5.48 14.89
CA ALA A 120 0.59 6.89 15.25
C ALA A 120 -0.64 7.76 14.89
N THR A 121 -1.46 7.39 13.90
CA THR A 121 -2.72 8.12 13.61
C THR A 121 -3.82 7.81 14.61
N LEU A 122 -3.69 6.70 15.34
CA LEU A 122 -4.57 6.31 16.44
C LEU A 122 -3.99 6.72 17.81
N THR A 123 -2.71 6.47 18.05
CA THR A 123 -2.06 6.71 19.35
C THR A 123 -1.65 8.16 19.57
N ASN A 124 -1.29 8.88 18.50
CA ASN A 124 -0.83 10.29 18.57
C ASN A 124 -1.56 11.21 17.56
N PRO A 125 -2.90 11.24 17.51
CA PRO A 125 -3.66 11.93 16.47
C PRO A 125 -3.42 13.45 16.42
N LYS A 126 -3.11 14.09 17.56
CA LYS A 126 -2.82 15.54 17.60
C LYS A 126 -1.55 15.90 16.81
N LEU A 127 -0.57 14.98 16.79
CA LEU A 127 0.70 15.14 16.07
C LEU A 127 0.54 14.77 14.59
N THR A 128 -0.30 13.78 14.29
CA THR A 128 -0.34 13.14 12.98
C THR A 128 -1.49 13.61 12.09
N LEU A 129 -2.57 14.14 12.66
CA LEU A 129 -3.79 14.52 11.97
C LEU A 129 -4.16 15.98 12.22
N TYR A 130 -4.75 16.62 11.22
CA TYR A 130 -5.48 17.87 11.43
C TYR A 130 -6.78 17.60 12.21
N PRO A 131 -7.17 18.50 13.13
CA PRO A 131 -8.34 18.26 13.99
C PRO A 131 -9.68 18.35 13.25
N ARG A 132 -9.69 18.92 12.04
CA ARG A 132 -10.90 19.06 11.23
C ARG A 132 -11.37 17.70 10.74
N LYS A 133 -12.60 17.34 11.10
CA LYS A 133 -13.33 16.22 10.51
C LYS A 133 -13.87 16.62 9.14
N VAL A 134 -13.65 15.78 8.14
CA VAL A 134 -14.30 15.86 6.83
C VAL A 134 -15.32 14.75 6.75
N LYS A 135 -16.54 15.06 6.29
CA LYS A 135 -17.62 14.10 6.17
C LYS A 135 -18.04 14.01 4.71
N ASN A 136 -18.08 12.80 4.16
CA ASN A 136 -18.56 12.58 2.80
C ASN A 136 -20.11 12.63 2.74
N PRO A 137 -20.70 12.58 1.54
CA PRO A 137 -22.15 12.49 1.38
C PRO A 137 -22.81 11.24 1.98
N PHE A 138 -22.05 10.16 2.18
CA PHE A 138 -22.55 8.89 2.77
C PHE A 138 -22.51 8.86 4.30
N GLY A 139 -21.94 9.89 4.91
CA GLY A 139 -21.82 10.03 6.35
C GLY A 139 -20.50 9.56 6.97
N ASP A 140 -19.60 8.98 6.18
CA ASP A 140 -18.28 8.54 6.62
C ASP A 140 -17.40 9.74 6.97
N VAL A 141 -16.63 9.62 8.06
CA VAL A 141 -15.77 10.68 8.60
C VAL A 141 -14.31 10.35 8.35
N TYR A 142 -13.54 11.35 7.91
CA TYR A 142 -12.11 11.23 7.64
C TYR A 142 -11.33 12.38 8.27
N PHE A 143 -10.04 12.13 8.48
CA PHE A 143 -9.07 13.11 8.95
C PHE A 143 -7.97 13.31 7.93
N GLU A 144 -7.59 14.56 7.72
CA GLU A 144 -6.42 14.90 6.90
C GLU A 144 -5.13 14.66 7.70
N ARG A 145 -4.15 14.01 7.08
CA ARG A 145 -2.83 13.74 7.66
C ARG A 145 -1.93 14.96 7.52
N ARG A 146 -1.16 15.25 8.57
CA ARG A 146 -0.20 16.36 8.61
C ARG A 146 1.07 16.11 7.79
N ALA A 147 1.48 14.85 7.68
CA ALA A 147 2.68 14.43 6.97
C ALA A 147 2.49 12.99 6.41
N TRP A 148 3.57 12.30 6.08
CA TRP A 148 3.61 10.95 5.49
C TRP A 148 3.26 9.82 6.47
N PHE A 149 2.55 10.12 7.56
CA PHE A 149 2.18 9.11 8.55
C PHE A 149 1.42 7.96 7.87
N GLN A 150 1.94 6.75 8.07
CA GLN A 150 1.40 5.51 7.51
C GLN A 150 1.38 5.45 5.97
N ILE A 151 2.26 6.17 5.28
CA ILE A 151 2.36 6.09 3.82
C ILE A 151 2.72 4.67 3.33
N TRP A 152 3.32 3.82 4.17
CA TRP A 152 3.68 2.42 3.83
C TRP A 152 2.55 1.40 4.02
N ILE A 153 1.33 1.83 4.33
CA ILE A 153 0.14 0.95 4.34
C ILE A 153 -0.54 1.02 2.98
N HIS A 154 -1.21 -0.05 2.56
CA HIS A 154 -1.89 -0.07 1.28
C HIS A 154 -2.97 1.01 1.20
N GLN A 155 -2.90 1.87 0.19
CA GLN A 155 -3.78 3.04 0.09
C GLN A 155 -3.91 3.54 -1.34
N LEU A 156 -5.03 4.21 -1.61
CA LEU A 156 -5.26 4.89 -2.88
C LEU A 156 -4.46 6.20 -2.89
N LEU A 157 -3.74 6.53 -3.97
CA LEU A 157 -2.98 7.77 -4.13
C LEU A 157 -3.12 8.30 -5.55
N ARG A 158 -2.99 9.61 -5.75
CA ARG A 158 -2.58 10.15 -7.06
C ARG A 158 -1.09 9.89 -7.28
N ALA A 159 -0.69 9.62 -8.52
CA ALA A 159 0.70 9.29 -8.84
C ALA A 159 1.70 10.39 -8.40
N LYS A 160 1.32 11.67 -8.51
CA LYS A 160 2.14 12.81 -8.07
C LYS A 160 2.60 12.73 -6.61
N VAL A 161 1.76 12.18 -5.73
CA VAL A 161 2.06 12.07 -4.29
C VAL A 161 3.26 11.17 -4.09
N LEU A 162 3.24 9.99 -4.73
CA LEU A 162 4.30 9.00 -4.63
C LEU A 162 5.55 9.47 -5.39
N ARG A 163 5.38 10.03 -6.59
CA ARG A 163 6.48 10.60 -7.37
C ARG A 163 7.22 11.67 -6.58
N TYR A 164 6.49 12.64 -6.00
CA TYR A 164 7.09 13.68 -5.18
C TYR A 164 7.89 13.11 -4.02
N LEU A 165 7.30 12.20 -3.23
CA LEU A 165 8.00 11.60 -2.09
C LEU A 165 9.31 10.96 -2.54
N PHE A 166 9.28 10.10 -3.57
CA PHE A 166 10.46 9.37 -4.02
C PHE A 166 11.49 10.25 -4.72
N THR A 167 11.09 11.30 -5.46
CA THR A 167 12.02 12.27 -6.03
C THR A 167 12.83 13.00 -4.95
N HIS A 168 12.22 13.28 -3.79
CA HIS A 168 12.85 14.01 -2.69
C HIS A 168 13.58 13.11 -1.68
N LEU A 169 13.40 11.79 -1.74
CA LEU A 169 14.25 10.84 -1.01
C LEU A 169 15.68 10.83 -1.59
N PRO A 170 16.70 10.50 -0.76
CA PRO A 170 18.08 10.38 -1.24
C PRO A 170 18.20 9.31 -2.32
N ASP A 171 19.16 9.47 -3.23
CA ASP A 171 19.37 8.53 -4.34
C ASP A 171 19.73 7.13 -3.88
N ARG A 172 20.42 7.02 -2.74
CA ARG A 172 20.77 5.73 -2.13
C ARG A 172 19.96 5.49 -0.87
N ILE A 173 19.02 4.55 -0.95
CA ILE A 173 18.24 4.06 0.19
C ILE A 173 18.77 2.67 0.55
N PRO A 174 19.50 2.50 1.68
CA PRO A 174 20.17 1.24 1.99
C PRO A 174 19.21 0.07 2.29
N SER A 175 18.03 0.37 2.82
CA SER A 175 16.98 -0.62 3.09
C SER A 175 15.62 0.05 3.23
N ALA A 176 14.55 -0.72 3.02
CA ALA A 176 13.18 -0.23 3.20
C ALA A 176 12.92 0.35 4.60
N LYS A 177 13.51 -0.23 5.65
CA LYS A 177 13.37 0.25 7.03
C LYS A 177 13.82 1.71 7.20
N VAL A 178 14.90 2.11 6.53
CA VAL A 178 15.45 3.47 6.65
C VAL A 178 14.48 4.52 6.09
N MET A 179 13.56 4.14 5.19
CA MET A 179 12.54 5.05 4.67
C MET A 179 11.55 5.55 5.73
N ASP A 180 11.39 4.84 6.86
CA ASP A 180 10.55 5.29 7.96
C ASP A 180 11.02 6.63 8.54
N GLU A 181 12.34 6.84 8.60
CA GLU A 181 12.96 8.08 9.08
C GLU A 181 13.12 9.07 7.92
N LEU A 182 13.61 8.63 6.77
CA LEU A 182 13.86 9.53 5.63
C LEU A 182 12.62 10.27 5.13
N LYS A 183 11.43 9.64 5.20
CA LYS A 183 10.19 10.32 4.81
C LYS A 183 9.89 11.55 5.68
N ASP A 184 10.36 11.58 6.93
CA ASP A 184 10.08 12.68 7.85
C ASP A 184 10.90 13.94 7.52
N ASP A 185 12.00 13.78 6.77
CA ASP A 185 12.80 14.88 6.22
C ASP A 185 12.19 15.48 4.93
N VAL A 186 11.23 14.80 4.32
CA VAL A 186 10.54 15.29 3.12
C VAL A 186 9.30 16.08 3.55
N PRO A 187 9.21 17.40 3.32
CA PRO A 187 8.00 18.15 3.65
C PRO A 187 6.84 17.73 2.75
N LYS A 188 5.70 17.37 3.35
CA LYS A 188 4.47 17.10 2.59
C LYS A 188 3.90 18.43 2.07
N LEU A 189 3.70 18.50 0.76
CA LEU A 189 3.07 19.67 0.14
C LEU A 189 1.63 19.87 0.66
N PRO A 190 1.15 21.12 0.81
CA PRO A 190 -0.23 21.42 1.16
C PRO A 190 -1.25 20.81 0.20
N GLU A 191 -0.93 20.77 -1.10
CA GLU A 191 -1.73 20.21 -2.18
C GLU A 191 -1.65 18.68 -2.27
N HIS A 192 -0.83 17.99 -1.47
CA HIS A 192 -0.86 16.54 -1.34
C HIS A 192 -1.75 16.16 -0.17
N ARG A 193 -3.07 16.21 -0.39
CA ARG A 193 -4.08 16.06 0.66
C ARG A 193 -4.39 14.59 0.90
N LEU A 194 -3.75 14.07 1.95
CA LEU A 194 -3.80 12.67 2.33
C LEU A 194 -4.78 12.46 3.47
N PHE A 195 -5.76 11.60 3.29
CA PHE A 195 -6.80 11.33 4.28
C PHE A 195 -6.71 9.90 4.84
N VAL A 196 -7.26 9.72 6.03
CA VAL A 196 -7.49 8.42 6.66
C VAL A 196 -8.90 8.40 7.26
N THR A 197 -9.58 7.26 7.17
CA THR A 197 -10.91 7.07 7.74
C THR A 197 -10.90 7.10 9.27
N GLU A 198 -11.99 7.56 9.89
CA GLU A 198 -12.16 7.50 11.36
C GLU A 198 -12.30 6.05 11.83
N GLU A 199 -13.14 5.28 11.13
CA GLU A 199 -13.33 3.83 11.28
C GLU A 199 -12.44 3.06 10.31
N ASN A 200 -12.15 1.79 10.62
CA ASN A 200 -11.38 0.92 9.74
C ASN A 200 -12.31 0.12 8.83
N PHE A 201 -11.93 0.01 7.56
CA PHE A 201 -12.60 -0.86 6.59
C PHE A 201 -11.66 -1.91 6.00
N ALA A 202 -10.39 -1.86 6.41
CA ALA A 202 -9.38 -2.85 6.06
C ALA A 202 -8.55 -3.19 7.30
N VAL A 203 -8.17 -4.45 7.41
CA VAL A 203 -7.20 -4.96 8.39
C VAL A 203 -6.09 -5.64 7.61
N PHE A 204 -4.84 -5.31 7.96
CA PHE A 204 -3.66 -5.87 7.31
C PHE A 204 -2.84 -6.70 8.27
N GLY A 205 -2.18 -7.75 7.77
CA GLY A 205 -1.08 -8.41 8.44
C GLY A 205 0.24 -7.81 8.00
N GLU A 206 1.27 -7.87 8.85
CA GLU A 206 2.65 -7.60 8.44
C GLU A 206 3.32 -8.90 7.98
N SER A 207 3.95 -8.89 6.81
CA SER A 207 4.64 -10.05 6.24
C SER A 207 5.91 -10.36 7.02
N THR A 208 6.67 -9.32 7.41
CA THR A 208 7.94 -9.49 8.14
C THR A 208 8.06 -8.52 9.30
N ARG A 209 8.85 -8.92 10.31
CA ARG A 209 9.31 -8.03 11.38
C ARG A 209 10.80 -8.25 11.59
N ARG A 210 11.58 -7.17 11.51
CA ARG A 210 13.05 -7.20 11.58
C ARG A 210 13.69 -8.17 10.56
N GLY A 211 13.08 -8.29 9.38
CA GLY A 211 13.57 -9.15 8.29
C GLY A 211 13.21 -10.64 8.42
N VAL A 212 12.45 -11.04 9.45
CA VAL A 212 11.96 -12.41 9.64
C VAL A 212 10.46 -12.45 9.39
N ILE A 213 9.96 -13.48 8.71
CA ILE A 213 8.52 -13.65 8.46
C ILE A 213 7.74 -13.75 9.79
N THR A 214 6.59 -13.09 9.84
CA THR A 214 5.69 -13.18 11.01
C THR A 214 4.98 -14.53 11.05
N GLN A 215 4.50 -14.95 12.22
CA GLN A 215 3.76 -16.21 12.37
C GLN A 215 2.48 -16.21 11.53
N ASN A 216 1.71 -15.10 11.57
CA ASN A 216 0.47 -14.98 10.81
C ASN A 216 0.70 -14.96 9.29
N CYS A 217 1.81 -14.39 8.80
CA CYS A 217 2.13 -14.42 7.36
C CYS A 217 2.53 -15.83 6.93
N TYR A 218 3.42 -16.49 7.69
CA TYR A 218 3.86 -17.85 7.42
C TYR A 218 2.68 -18.82 7.32
N GLU A 219 1.80 -18.84 8.32
CA GLU A 219 0.61 -19.69 8.32
C GLU A 219 -0.32 -19.41 7.14
N SER A 220 -0.49 -18.13 6.80
CA SER A 220 -1.33 -17.71 5.70
C SER A 220 -0.78 -18.14 4.34
N MET A 221 0.54 -18.06 4.13
CA MET A 221 1.22 -18.51 2.90
C MET A 221 1.18 -20.03 2.76
N MET A 222 1.42 -20.75 3.86
CA MET A 222 1.30 -22.22 3.89
C MET A 222 -0.12 -22.68 3.56
N ALA A 223 -1.14 -22.03 4.13
CA ALA A 223 -2.54 -22.33 3.83
C ALA A 223 -2.93 -22.00 2.37
N ALA A 224 -2.27 -21.02 1.76
CA ALA A 224 -2.43 -20.68 0.35
C ALA A 224 -1.66 -21.60 -0.61
N GLY A 225 -0.82 -22.51 -0.09
CA GLY A 225 0.05 -23.37 -0.90
C GLY A 225 1.17 -22.62 -1.61
N ILE A 226 1.57 -21.44 -1.12
CA ILE A 226 2.67 -20.65 -1.69
C ILE A 226 3.99 -21.23 -1.18
N GLU A 227 4.91 -21.50 -2.12
CA GLU A 227 6.23 -22.01 -1.77
C GLU A 227 7.06 -20.92 -1.08
N LEU A 228 7.60 -21.24 0.10
CA LEU A 228 8.41 -20.32 0.88
C LEU A 228 9.90 -20.46 0.54
N PRO A 229 10.60 -19.33 0.28
CA PRO A 229 12.05 -19.37 0.14
C PRO A 229 12.72 -19.76 1.46
N GLU A 230 13.96 -20.22 1.39
CA GLU A 230 14.70 -20.74 2.55
C GLU A 230 14.72 -19.77 3.75
N TRP A 231 14.92 -18.47 3.49
CA TRP A 231 14.97 -17.44 4.53
C TRP A 231 13.62 -17.13 5.21
N PHE A 232 12.50 -17.69 4.73
CA PHE A 232 11.17 -17.57 5.33
C PHE A 232 10.63 -18.90 5.88
N ARG A 233 11.47 -19.95 6.01
CA ARG A 233 11.03 -21.24 6.58
C ARG A 233 10.84 -21.23 8.10
N HIS A 234 11.35 -20.21 8.79
CA HIS A 234 11.29 -20.12 10.25
C HIS A 234 10.63 -18.80 10.66
N PRO A 235 9.34 -18.82 11.05
CA PRO A 235 8.66 -17.63 11.54
C PRO A 235 9.19 -17.18 12.90
N ASN A 236 9.05 -15.89 13.20
CA ASN A 236 9.47 -15.31 14.47
C ASN A 236 8.51 -15.58 15.65
N GLY A 237 7.39 -16.28 15.43
CA GLY A 237 6.37 -16.57 16.45
C GLY A 237 5.42 -15.41 16.76
N GLU A 238 5.64 -14.22 16.19
CA GLU A 238 4.82 -13.04 16.44
C GLU A 238 3.64 -12.97 15.48
N HIS A 239 2.46 -12.68 16.03
CA HIS A 239 1.27 -12.33 15.24
C HIS A 239 1.14 -10.81 15.19
N VAL A 240 1.20 -10.24 13.99
CA VAL A 240 1.24 -8.79 13.80
C VAL A 240 0.18 -8.35 12.79
N THR A 241 -0.77 -7.57 13.29
CA THR A 241 -1.89 -7.00 12.52
C THR A 241 -1.96 -5.48 12.68
N LEU A 242 -2.60 -4.84 11.70
CA LEU A 242 -2.76 -3.40 11.57
C LEU A 242 -4.24 -3.09 11.36
N GLY A 243 -4.80 -2.33 12.31
CA GLY A 243 -6.22 -1.98 12.31
C GLY A 243 -7.09 -3.10 12.90
N GLU A 244 -8.31 -2.70 13.24
CA GLU A 244 -9.39 -3.55 13.77
C GLU A 244 -10.70 -2.98 13.22
N LEU A 245 -11.61 -3.84 12.72
CA LEU A 245 -12.91 -3.43 12.18
C LEU A 245 -13.89 -3.02 13.30
#